data_AF-A0A231GZ51-F1
#
_entry.id   AF-A0A231GZ51-F1
#
_cell.length_a   1.000
_cell.length_b   1.000
_cell.length_c   1.000
_cell.angle_alpha   90.00
_cell.angle_beta   90.00
_cell.angle_gamma   90.00
#
_symmetry.space_group_name_H-M   'P 1'
#
loop_
_entity.id
_entity.type
_entity.pdbx_description
1 polymer ?
#
loop_
_entity_poly.entity_id
_entity_poly.type
_entity_poly.pdbx_seq_one_letter_code
_entity_poly.pdbx_strand_id
1 'polypeptide(L)'
;MPEFVAGVPIPETDLVREATEIVQQAADRTLFDHSRRVYLWGSLKAAARGMDLDPELAYVGSLFHDLGLVSAYANNTRRFELDGAEAARISCCATAVRSRRPAMFGSRSHCTPLPKCHTIFRRRWRW
;
A
#
# COMPACT_ATOMS: atom_id res chain seq x y z
N MET A 1 -18.72 11.18 -0.81
CA MET A 1 -19.03 10.78 0.58
C MET A 1 -18.23 9.52 0.76
N PRO A 2 -17.19 9.51 1.60
CA PRO A 2 -16.29 8.37 1.70
C PRO A 2 -17.08 7.12 2.06
N GLU A 3 -16.80 6.03 1.34
CA GLU A 3 -17.34 4.71 1.67
C GLU A 3 -16.87 4.34 3.10
N PHE A 4 -17.79 3.85 3.93
CA PHE A 4 -17.46 3.32 5.26
C PHE A 4 -17.81 1.84 5.30
N VAL A 5 -16.85 1.02 5.73
CA VAL A 5 -17.05 -0.41 5.94
C VAL A 5 -16.74 -0.74 7.39
N ALA A 6 -17.74 -1.21 8.13
CA ALA A 6 -17.63 -1.50 9.58
C ALA A 6 -17.04 -0.33 10.40
N GLY A 7 -17.38 0.92 10.04
CA GLY A 7 -16.86 2.12 10.72
C GLY A 7 -15.44 2.53 10.31
N VAL A 8 -14.80 1.81 9.38
CA VAL A 8 -13.51 2.20 8.78
C VAL A 8 -13.77 3.02 7.51
N PRO A 9 -13.27 4.27 7.42
CA PRO A 9 -13.36 5.06 6.19
C PRO A 9 -12.45 4.49 5.11
N ILE A 10 -12.93 4.39 3.88
CA ILE A 10 -12.07 4.17 2.71
C ILE A 10 -11.56 5.54 2.23
N PRO A 11 -10.24 5.77 2.17
CA PRO A 11 -9.70 7.06 1.73
C PRO A 11 -10.04 7.36 0.27
N GLU A 12 -10.44 8.60 -0.03
CA GLU A 12 -10.76 9.06 -1.38
C GLU A 12 -9.70 10.05 -1.91
N THR A 13 -8.43 9.65 -1.90
CA THR A 13 -7.33 10.48 -2.42
C THR A 13 -6.92 10.05 -3.82
N ASP A 14 -6.27 10.96 -4.57
CA ASP A 14 -5.77 10.66 -5.91
C ASP A 14 -4.80 9.46 -5.90
N LEU A 15 -3.97 9.37 -4.86
CA LEU A 15 -3.04 8.26 -4.67
C LEU A 15 -3.79 6.95 -4.45
N VAL A 16 -4.82 6.94 -3.62
CA VAL A 16 -5.63 5.75 -3.36
C VAL A 16 -6.37 5.32 -4.62
N ARG A 17 -6.92 6.25 -5.41
CA ARG A 17 -7.60 5.94 -6.68
C ARG A 17 -6.63 5.33 -7.68
N GLU A 18 -5.48 5.94 -7.91
CA GLU A 18 -4.45 5.43 -8.84
C GLU A 18 -3.94 4.05 -8.40
N ALA A 19 -3.64 3.87 -7.11
CA ALA A 19 -3.24 2.57 -6.55
C ALA A 19 -4.33 1.49 -6.75
N THR A 20 -5.59 1.86 -6.53
CA THR A 20 -6.75 0.96 -6.68
C THR A 20 -6.94 0.53 -8.13
N GLU A 21 -6.73 1.45 -9.08
CA GLU A 21 -6.79 1.14 -10.52
C GLU A 21 -5.65 0.22 -10.95
N ILE A 22 -4.42 0.49 -10.53
CA ILE A 22 -3.24 -0.35 -10.83
C ILE A 22 -3.47 -1.78 -10.35
N VAL A 23 -3.88 -1.95 -9.08
CA VAL A 23 -4.03 -3.29 -8.50
C VAL A 23 -5.23 -4.02 -9.08
N GLN A 24 -6.35 -3.35 -9.38
CA GLN A 24 -7.48 -3.99 -10.05
C GLN A 24 -7.17 -4.46 -11.48
N GLN A 25 -6.28 -3.77 -12.19
CA GLN A 25 -5.86 -4.18 -13.53
C GLN A 25 -4.87 -5.35 -13.50
N ALA A 26 -4.04 -5.41 -12.45
CA ALA A 26 -2.97 -6.40 -12.34
C ALA A 26 -3.41 -7.70 -11.64
N ALA A 27 -4.22 -7.59 -10.59
CA ALA A 27 -4.60 -8.69 -9.73
C ALA A 27 -5.99 -9.24 -10.08
N ASP A 28 -6.23 -10.53 -9.82
CA ASP A 28 -7.57 -11.07 -9.87
C ASP A 28 -8.46 -10.51 -8.74
N ARG A 29 -9.78 -10.71 -8.88
CA ARG A 29 -10.77 -10.23 -7.91
C ARG A 29 -10.54 -10.77 -6.50
N THR A 30 -10.09 -12.02 -6.37
CA THR A 30 -9.85 -12.64 -5.06
C THR A 30 -8.73 -11.94 -4.32
N LEU A 31 -7.63 -11.66 -5.03
CA LEU A 31 -6.47 -10.99 -4.46
C LEU A 31 -6.75 -9.52 -4.16
N PHE A 32 -7.47 -8.83 -5.04
CA PHE A 32 -7.92 -7.46 -4.78
C PHE A 32 -8.83 -7.38 -3.54
N ASP A 33 -9.84 -8.25 -3.45
CA ASP A 33 -10.74 -8.29 -2.30
C ASP A 33 -10.01 -8.72 -1.02
N HIS A 34 -9.00 -9.59 -1.12
CA HIS A 34 -8.11 -9.94 0.00
C HIS A 34 -7.39 -8.71 0.53
N SER A 35 -6.71 -7.96 -0.34
CA SER A 35 -6.00 -6.73 0.03
C SER A 35 -6.91 -5.69 0.67
N ARG A 36 -8.15 -5.53 0.18
CA ARG A 36 -9.15 -4.66 0.82
C ARG A 36 -9.52 -5.13 2.22
N ARG A 37 -9.74 -6.44 2.43
CA ARG A 37 -10.02 -7.00 3.77
C ARG A 37 -8.84 -6.80 4.72
N VAL A 38 -7.60 -6.95 4.23
CA VAL A 38 -6.38 -6.72 5.01
C VAL A 38 -6.34 -5.29 5.55
N TYR A 39 -6.68 -4.29 4.74
CA TYR A 39 -6.80 -2.90 5.20
C TYR A 39 -7.86 -2.72 6.30
N LEU A 40 -9.05 -3.29 6.12
CA LEU A 40 -10.16 -3.15 7.07
C LEU A 40 -9.81 -3.79 8.42
N TRP A 41 -9.35 -5.04 8.40
CA TRP A 41 -8.92 -5.73 9.62
C TRP A 41 -7.73 -5.04 10.29
N GLY A 42 -6.79 -4.53 9.49
CA GLY A 42 -5.65 -3.79 10.00
C GLY A 42 -6.06 -2.50 10.70
N SER A 43 -6.98 -1.74 10.10
CA SER A 43 -7.52 -0.50 10.66
C SER A 43 -8.28 -0.76 11.97
N LEU A 44 -9.13 -1.79 12.01
CA LEU A 44 -9.84 -2.18 13.24
C LEU A 44 -8.87 -2.61 14.35
N LYS A 45 -7.84 -3.38 14.01
CA LYS A 45 -6.81 -3.82 14.97
C LYS A 45 -5.97 -2.65 15.48
N ALA A 46 -5.67 -1.67 14.63
CA ALA A 46 -4.97 -0.45 15.02
C ALA A 46 -5.81 0.40 15.98
N ALA A 47 -7.09 0.60 15.66
CA ALA A 47 -8.04 1.32 16.51
C ALA A 47 -8.20 0.65 17.88
N ALA A 48 -8.36 -0.67 17.91
CA ALA A 48 -8.44 -1.44 19.17
C ALA A 48 -7.18 -1.34 20.04
N ARG A 49 -6.03 -0.96 19.45
CA ARG A 49 -4.74 -0.79 20.13
C ARG A 49 -4.40 0.68 20.40
N GLY A 50 -5.28 1.62 20.07
CA GLY A 50 -5.00 3.06 20.18
C GLY A 50 -3.81 3.51 19.31
N MET A 51 -3.55 2.82 18.21
CA MET A 51 -2.48 3.18 17.27
C MET A 51 -3.03 4.12 16.22
N ASP A 52 -2.38 5.28 16.09
CA ASP A 52 -2.66 6.20 14.99
C ASP A 52 -2.01 5.72 13.70
N LEU A 53 -2.76 5.78 12.61
CA LEU A 53 -2.39 5.19 11.34
C LEU A 53 -2.84 6.09 10.21
N ASP A 54 -1.90 6.47 9.34
CA ASP A 54 -2.23 7.21 8.13
C ASP A 54 -3.08 6.31 7.22
N PRO A 55 -4.39 6.60 7.06
CA PRO A 55 -5.30 5.70 6.39
C PRO A 55 -4.99 5.61 4.89
N GLU A 56 -4.45 6.66 4.27
CA GLU A 56 -4.01 6.66 2.87
C GLU A 56 -2.85 5.68 2.69
N LEU A 57 -1.80 5.79 3.51
CA LEU A 57 -0.64 4.91 3.42
C LEU A 57 -0.96 3.47 3.78
N ALA A 58 -1.84 3.23 4.76
CA ALA A 58 -2.25 1.88 5.12
C ALA A 58 -3.04 1.20 4.00
N TYR A 59 -3.92 1.96 3.34
CA TYR A 59 -4.72 1.44 2.25
C TYR A 59 -3.84 1.07 1.06
N VAL A 60 -2.97 1.99 0.62
CA VAL A 60 -2.02 1.74 -0.46
C VAL A 60 -1.08 0.58 -0.11
N GLY A 61 -0.53 0.57 1.11
CA GLY A 61 0.33 -0.53 1.57
C GLY A 61 -0.38 -1.89 1.54
N SER A 62 -1.66 -1.94 1.91
CA SER A 62 -2.47 -3.16 1.85
C SER A 62 -2.77 -3.58 0.42
N LEU A 63 -2.99 -2.65 -0.52
CA LEU A 63 -3.23 -2.99 -1.93
C LEU A 63 -2.01 -3.65 -2.58
N PHE A 64 -0.80 -3.16 -2.30
CA PHE A 64 0.42 -3.62 -2.96
C PHE A 64 1.11 -4.81 -2.27
N HIS A 65 0.72 -5.19 -1.04
CA HIS A 65 1.48 -6.16 -0.25
C HIS A 65 1.64 -7.53 -0.92
N ASP A 66 0.63 -7.97 -1.67
CA ASP A 66 0.63 -9.23 -2.40
C ASP A 66 0.84 -9.06 -3.91
N LEU A 67 1.09 -7.84 -4.40
CA LEU A 67 1.22 -7.61 -5.84
C LEU A 67 2.42 -8.36 -6.42
N GLY A 68 3.44 -8.65 -5.61
CA GLY A 68 4.58 -9.48 -6.01
C GLY A 68 4.22 -10.94 -6.32
N LEU A 69 3.02 -11.42 -5.99
CA LEU A 69 2.52 -12.74 -6.39
C LEU A 69 2.01 -12.75 -7.84
N VAL A 70 1.70 -11.58 -8.41
CA VAL A 70 1.24 -11.42 -9.79
C VAL A 70 2.45 -11.52 -10.72
N SER A 71 2.36 -12.36 -11.76
CA SER A 71 3.45 -12.64 -12.69
C SER A 71 4.05 -11.40 -13.35
N ALA A 72 3.26 -10.34 -13.58
CA ALA A 72 3.72 -9.07 -14.13
C ALA A 72 4.65 -8.28 -13.20
N TYR A 73 4.62 -8.55 -11.90
CA TYR A 73 5.40 -7.86 -10.88
C TYR A 73 6.40 -8.79 -10.17
N ALA A 74 6.21 -10.11 -10.28
CA ALA A 74 7.05 -11.11 -9.65
C ALA A 74 8.46 -11.10 -10.25
N ASN A 75 9.47 -11.06 -9.37
CA ASN A 75 10.85 -11.30 -9.76
C ASN A 75 11.33 -12.62 -9.14
N ASN A 76 11.67 -13.59 -9.99
CA ASN A 76 12.11 -14.94 -9.57
C ASN A 76 13.41 -14.97 -8.74
N THR A 77 14.08 -13.83 -8.56
CA THR A 77 15.35 -13.74 -7.81
C THR A 77 15.19 -13.21 -6.38
N ARG A 78 14.01 -12.69 -6.02
CA ARG A 78 13.76 -12.17 -4.67
C ARG A 78 12.37 -12.57 -4.16
N ARG A 79 12.09 -12.23 -2.89
CA ARG A 79 10.81 -12.55 -2.27
C ARG A 79 9.72 -11.57 -2.73
N PHE A 80 8.51 -12.06 -2.90
CA PHE A 80 7.37 -11.31 -3.43
C PHE A 80 7.04 -10.05 -2.62
N GLU A 81 7.31 -10.04 -1.30
CA GLU A 81 7.06 -8.89 -0.44
C GLU A 81 7.95 -7.69 -0.83
N LEU A 82 9.15 -7.97 -1.38
CA LEU A 82 10.05 -6.93 -1.89
C LEU A 82 9.57 -6.40 -3.24
N ASP A 83 8.96 -7.26 -4.06
CA ASP A 83 8.36 -6.86 -5.34
C ASP A 83 7.14 -5.97 -5.13
N GLY A 84 6.23 -6.37 -4.23
CA GLY A 84 5.07 -5.56 -3.86
C GLY A 84 5.45 -4.20 -3.27
N ALA A 85 6.43 -4.19 -2.36
CA ALA A 85 6.95 -2.96 -1.76
C ALA A 85 7.59 -2.01 -2.80
N GLU A 86 8.30 -2.55 -3.79
CA GLU A 86 8.89 -1.75 -4.86
C GLU A 86 7.83 -1.19 -5.81
N ALA A 87 6.81 -1.98 -6.15
CA ALA A 87 5.67 -1.52 -6.94
C ALA A 87 4.93 -0.37 -6.25
N ALA A 88 4.69 -0.48 -4.94
CA ALA A 88 4.08 0.58 -4.14
C ALA A 88 4.91 1.87 -4.18
N ARG A 89 6.24 1.75 -4.04
CA ARG A 89 7.17 2.88 -4.07
C ARG A 89 7.10 3.59 -5.42
N ILE A 90 7.14 2.84 -6.53
CA ILE A 90 7.09 3.39 -7.88
C ILE A 90 5.76 4.14 -8.11
N SER A 91 4.63 3.53 -7.72
CA SER A 91 3.31 4.14 -7.83
C SER A 91 3.22 5.45 -7.03
N CYS A 92 3.58 5.43 -5.74
CA CYS A 92 3.58 6.62 -4.89
C CYS A 92 4.47 7.75 -5.44
N CYS A 93 5.65 7.43 -5.95
CA CYS A 93 6.55 8.41 -6.56
C CYS A 93 5.93 9.03 -7.83
N ALA A 94 5.30 8.22 -8.68
CA ALA A 94 4.64 8.70 -9.89
C ALA A 94 3.49 9.67 -9.57
N THR A 95 2.64 9.31 -8.61
CA THR A 95 1.55 10.19 -8.15
C THR A 95 2.09 11.48 -7.55
N ALA A 96 3.11 11.41 -6.69
CA ALA A 96 3.69 12.58 -6.04
C ALA A 96 4.26 13.60 -7.06
N VAL A 97 4.95 13.12 -8.10
CA VAL A 97 5.43 13.96 -9.20
C VAL A 97 4.26 14.64 -9.93
N ARG A 98 3.19 13.89 -10.21
CA ARG A 98 2.00 14.40 -10.90
C ARG A 98 1.24 15.44 -10.07
N SER A 99 1.07 15.19 -8.78
CA SER A 99 0.31 16.04 -7.86
C SER A 99 1.14 17.18 -7.25
N ARG A 100 2.41 17.34 -7.65
CA ARG A 100 3.41 18.24 -7.01
C ARG A 100 3.44 18.10 -5.48
N ARG A 101 3.19 16.89 -4.97
CA ARG A 101 3.31 16.58 -3.54
C ARG A 101 4.72 16.09 -3.25
N PRO A 102 5.30 16.37 -2.07
CA PRO A 102 6.53 15.70 -1.67
C PRO A 102 6.29 14.19 -1.64
N ALA A 103 7.19 13.40 -2.24
CA ALA A 103 7.08 11.95 -2.21
C ALA A 103 7.12 11.47 -0.75
N MET A 104 6.07 10.77 -0.32
CA MET A 104 5.88 10.31 1.07
C MET A 104 6.96 9.31 1.51
N PHE A 105 7.66 8.69 0.56
CA PHE A 105 8.80 7.80 0.79
C PHE A 105 10.13 8.48 0.41
N GLY A 106 10.56 9.44 1.22
CA GLY A 106 11.94 9.96 1.22
C GLY A 106 12.08 11.44 0.90
N SER A 107 12.57 12.20 1.88
CA SER A 107 13.03 13.57 1.71
C SER A 107 14.25 13.64 0.78
N ARG A 108 14.16 14.48 -0.25
CA ARG A 108 15.21 14.97 -1.17
C ARG A 108 15.84 13.95 -2.14
N SER A 109 15.46 14.15 -3.40
CA SER A 109 16.27 14.08 -4.61
C SER A 109 16.67 12.75 -5.23
N HIS A 110 16.54 11.59 -4.57
CA HIS A 110 16.66 10.33 -5.30
C HIS A 110 15.66 9.31 -4.79
N CYS A 111 14.89 8.72 -5.73
CA CYS A 111 14.21 7.43 -5.59
C CYS A 111 15.25 6.34 -5.29
N THR A 112 15.85 6.41 -4.10
CA THR A 112 16.74 5.39 -3.58
C THR A 112 15.86 4.31 -2.94
N PRO A 113 16.18 3.04 -3.14
CA PRO A 113 15.46 1.95 -2.50
C PRO A 113 15.68 2.10 -1.00
N LEU A 114 14.65 2.50 -0.25
CA LEU A 114 14.73 2.53 1.21
C LEU A 114 14.81 1.07 1.70
N PRO A 115 15.84 0.70 2.49
CA PRO A 115 15.84 -0.57 3.23
C PRO A 115 14.79 -0.59 4.36
N LYS A 116 13.94 0.44 4.47
CA LYS A 116 13.01 0.67 5.59
C LYS A 116 11.55 0.27 5.31
N CYS A 117 11.18 -0.15 4.10
CA CYS A 117 9.87 -0.80 3.89
C CYS A 117 9.77 -2.10 4.71
N HIS A 118 10.92 -2.76 4.93
CA HIS A 118 11.06 -3.86 5.87
C HIS A 118 10.71 -3.50 7.33
N THR A 119 10.82 -2.24 7.77
CA THR A 119 10.59 -1.87 9.18
C THR A 119 9.12 -1.62 9.49
N ILE A 120 8.35 -1.09 8.53
CA ILE A 120 6.89 -0.96 8.67
C ILE A 120 6.29 -2.37 8.84
N PHE A 121 6.67 -3.32 7.98
CA PHE A 121 6.15 -4.68 8.03
C PHE A 121 6.77 -5.57 9.14
N ARG A 122 8.07 -5.51 9.46
CA ARG A 122 8.69 -6.44 10.42
C ARG A 122 8.47 -6.12 11.91
N ARG A 123 8.31 -4.84 12.31
CA ARG A 123 8.35 -4.47 13.74
C ARG A 123 7.00 -4.14 14.36
N ARG A 124 6.00 -3.72 13.58
CA ARG A 124 4.73 -3.20 14.13
C ARG A 124 3.49 -3.96 13.67
N TRP A 125 3.58 -4.66 12.53
CA TRP A 125 2.53 -5.51 11.98
C TRP A 125 2.94 -6.98 12.03
N ARG A 126 2.97 -7.55 13.24
CA ARG A 126 2.91 -9.02 13.38
C ARG A 126 1.52 -9.47 12.93
N TRP A 127 1.47 -10.06 11.73
CA TRP A 127 0.51 -11.12 11.43
C TRP A 127 0.91 -12.36 12.23
#